data_AF-A0A101X0C3-F1
#
_entry.id   AF-A0A101X0C3-F1
#
_cell.length_a   1.000
_cell.length_b   1.000
_cell.length_c   1.000
_cell.angle_alpha   90.00
_cell.angle_beta   90.00
_cell.angle_gamma   90.00
#
_symmetry.space_group_name_H-M   'P 1'
#
loop_
_entity.id
_entity.type
_entity.pdbx_description
1 polymer ?
#
loop_
_entity_poly.entity_id
_entity_poly.type
_entity_poly.pdbx_seq_one_letter_code
_entity_poly.pdbx_strand_id
1 'polypeptide(L)'
;MIINSLIESLGEYTKRLEELTLDDWRALYAGVYLLQIQAQALIDIVVKGCSELGLKVEGYVEAGKKLMDVGIISKEEFEFYRRVVGFRNIAVHAYASIDLEIVRRIITEREFERVYYLALKIVNELKKRGIDP
;
A
#
# COMPACT_ATOMS: atom_id res chain seq x y z
N MET A 1 4.41 -3.15 17.40
CA MET A 1 5.14 -1.85 17.50
C MET A 1 5.43 -1.22 16.14
N ILE A 2 5.97 -1.95 15.14
CA ILE A 2 6.28 -1.39 13.81
C ILE A 2 5.02 -1.30 12.92
N ILE A 3 4.08 -2.26 13.01
CA ILE A 3 2.86 -2.22 12.17
C ILE A 3 1.95 -1.05 12.58
N ASN A 4 1.83 -0.75 13.87
CA ASN A 4 1.02 0.39 14.33
C ASN A 4 1.55 1.72 13.80
N SER A 5 2.88 1.95 13.84
CA SER A 5 3.47 3.16 13.24
C SER A 5 3.28 3.23 11.72
N LEU A 6 3.26 2.08 11.04
CA LEU A 6 2.97 2.04 9.60
C LEU A 6 1.52 2.42 9.30
N ILE A 7 0.56 1.96 10.12
CA ILE A 7 -0.86 2.34 9.97
C ILE A 7 -1.07 3.82 10.24
N GLU A 8 -0.46 4.37 11.29
CA GLU A 8 -0.51 5.81 11.58
C GLU A 8 0.04 6.64 10.41
N SER A 9 1.20 6.22 9.88
CA SER A 9 1.83 6.86 8.72
C SER A 9 0.93 6.77 7.48
N LEU A 10 0.30 5.61 7.24
CA LEU A 10 -0.59 5.41 6.10
C LEU A 10 -1.85 6.29 6.22
N GLY A 11 -2.39 6.47 7.43
CA GLY A 11 -3.46 7.42 7.70
C GLY A 11 -3.06 8.86 7.37
N GLU A 12 -1.88 9.28 7.83
CA GLU A 12 -1.33 10.61 7.54
C GLU A 12 -1.09 10.83 6.03
N TYR A 13 -0.53 9.85 5.32
CA TYR A 13 -0.32 9.96 3.87
C TYR A 13 -1.65 10.03 3.10
N THR A 14 -2.63 9.24 3.53
CA THR A 14 -3.99 9.27 2.97
C THR A 14 -4.59 10.65 3.14
N LYS A 15 -4.54 11.22 4.34
CA LYS A 15 -5.02 12.58 4.61
C LYS A 15 -4.33 13.64 3.73
N ARG A 16 -3.00 13.55 3.59
CA ARG A 16 -2.25 14.47 2.72
C ARG A 16 -2.66 14.35 1.25
N LEU A 17 -2.96 13.15 0.77
CA LEU A 17 -3.48 12.93 -0.58
C LEU A 17 -4.90 13.51 -0.76
N GLU A 18 -5.74 13.43 0.28
CA GLU A 18 -7.07 14.04 0.27
C GLU A 18 -7.04 15.57 0.17
N GLU A 19 -6.07 16.19 0.85
CA GLU A 19 -5.89 17.64 0.89
C GLU A 19 -5.07 18.18 -0.30
N LEU A 20 -4.46 17.30 -1.09
CA LEU A 20 -3.56 17.69 -2.18
C LEU A 20 -4.34 18.24 -3.38
N THR A 21 -4.04 19.49 -3.74
CA THR A 21 -4.53 20.12 -4.98
C THR A 21 -3.48 20.01 -6.08
N LEU A 22 -3.84 19.51 -7.26
CA LEU A 22 -2.93 19.24 -8.38
C LEU A 22 -2.85 20.40 -9.39
N ASP A 23 -2.46 21.58 -8.91
CA ASP A 23 -2.42 22.84 -9.65
C ASP A 23 -1.11 23.10 -10.41
N ASP A 24 0.01 22.56 -9.92
CA ASP A 24 1.31 22.67 -10.57
C ASP A 24 2.08 21.34 -10.63
N TRP A 25 3.25 21.36 -11.28
CA TRP A 25 4.10 20.17 -11.39
C TRP A 25 4.61 19.71 -10.02
N ARG A 26 4.87 20.62 -9.07
CA ARG A 26 5.40 20.27 -7.75
C ARG A 26 4.36 19.47 -6.97
N ALA A 27 3.10 19.92 -7.01
CA ALA A 27 1.99 19.21 -6.39
C ALA A 27 1.81 17.82 -7.00
N LEU A 28 1.94 17.69 -8.33
CA LEU A 28 1.85 16.40 -9.00
C LEU A 28 2.98 15.44 -8.57
N TYR A 29 4.22 15.91 -8.49
CA TYR A 29 5.34 15.10 -7.99
C TYR A 29 5.24 14.81 -6.48
N ALA A 30 4.68 15.71 -5.68
CA ALA A 30 4.33 15.43 -4.29
C ALA A 30 3.30 14.29 -4.21
N GLY A 31 2.30 14.29 -5.09
CA GLY A 31 1.34 13.20 -5.25
C GLY A 31 2.00 11.87 -5.61
N VAL A 32 2.94 11.85 -6.56
CA VAL A 32 3.75 10.66 -6.89
C VAL A 32 4.44 10.12 -5.65
N TYR A 33 5.14 10.98 -4.91
CA TYR A 33 5.87 10.58 -3.72
C TYR A 33 4.94 10.04 -2.62
N LEU A 34 3.81 10.71 -2.37
CA LEU A 34 2.82 10.27 -1.39
C LEU A 34 2.22 8.90 -1.75
N LEU A 35 1.86 8.68 -3.02
CA LEU A 35 1.37 7.37 -3.47
C LEU A 35 2.46 6.28 -3.36
N GLN A 36 3.72 6.62 -3.65
CA GLN A 36 4.84 5.71 -3.51
C GLN A 36 5.03 5.25 -2.06
N ILE A 37 5.07 6.18 -1.10
CA ILE A 37 5.27 5.83 0.32
C ILE A 37 4.04 5.15 0.93
N GLN A 38 2.83 5.49 0.46
CA GLN A 38 1.61 4.78 0.83
C GLN A 38 1.63 3.32 0.35
N ALA A 39 2.05 3.08 -0.90
CA ALA A 39 2.23 1.75 -1.45
C ALA A 39 3.32 0.96 -0.68
N GLN A 40 4.43 1.61 -0.34
CA GLN A 40 5.50 1.00 0.45
C GLN A 40 5.02 0.60 1.85
N ALA A 41 4.27 1.45 2.54
CA ALA A 41 3.71 1.14 3.85
C ALA A 41 2.78 -0.09 3.81
N LEU A 42 1.92 -0.21 2.79
CA LEU A 42 1.10 -1.42 2.61
C LEU A 42 1.96 -2.66 2.37
N ILE A 43 3.01 -2.56 1.54
CA ILE A 43 3.95 -3.67 1.28
C ILE A 43 4.62 -4.13 2.58
N ASP A 44 5.08 -3.19 3.40
CA ASP A 44 5.76 -3.50 4.66
C ASP A 44 4.81 -4.16 5.67
N ILE A 45 3.55 -3.72 5.74
CA ILE A 45 2.50 -4.37 6.53
C ILE A 45 2.27 -5.81 6.06
N VAL A 46 2.21 -6.04 4.74
CA VAL A 46 2.01 -7.38 4.18
C VAL A 46 3.19 -8.31 4.47
N VAL A 47 4.43 -7.84 4.27
CA VAL A 47 5.66 -8.60 4.54
C VAL A 47 5.78 -8.89 6.03
N LYS A 48 5.54 -7.90 6.88
CA LYS A 48 5.60 -8.08 8.33
C LYS A 48 4.49 -9.00 8.81
N GLY A 49 3.28 -8.89 8.28
CA GLY A 49 2.18 -9.82 8.54
C GLY A 49 2.55 -11.27 8.22
N CYS A 50 3.23 -11.52 7.08
CA CYS A 50 3.75 -12.84 6.76
C CYS A 50 4.79 -13.31 7.79
N SER A 51 5.71 -12.43 8.20
CA SER A 51 6.73 -12.74 9.21
C SER A 51 6.10 -13.12 10.55
N GLU A 52 5.08 -12.40 11.01
CA GLU A 52 4.36 -12.69 12.27
C GLU A 52 3.61 -14.03 12.22
N LEU A 53 3.21 -14.47 11.02
CA LEU A 53 2.60 -15.78 10.78
C LEU A 53 3.64 -16.90 10.60
N GLY A 54 4.94 -16.61 10.69
CA GLY A 54 6.02 -17.57 10.45
C GLY A 54 6.19 -17.95 8.97
N LEU A 55 5.63 -17.16 8.04
CA LEU A 55 5.69 -17.40 6.61
C LEU A 55 6.94 -16.73 6.02
N LYS A 56 7.88 -17.52 5.51
CA LYS A 56 9.05 -17.00 4.77
C LYS A 56 8.60 -16.39 3.45
N VAL A 57 9.16 -15.28 3.01
CA VAL A 57 8.83 -14.64 1.71
C VAL A 57 10.12 -14.19 1.01
N GLU A 58 10.18 -14.35 -0.30
CA GLU A 58 11.31 -13.96 -1.16
C GLU A 58 11.01 -12.69 -1.97
N GLY A 59 9.74 -12.27 -2.04
CA GLY A 59 9.35 -11.03 -2.71
C GLY A 59 7.99 -10.49 -2.29
N TYR A 60 7.71 -9.25 -2.69
CA TYR A 60 6.50 -8.53 -2.26
C TYR A 60 5.21 -9.20 -2.77
N VAL A 61 5.14 -9.54 -4.07
CA VAL A 61 3.97 -10.23 -4.63
C VAL A 61 3.75 -11.58 -3.95
N GLU A 62 4.82 -12.32 -3.65
CA GLU A 62 4.72 -13.59 -2.93
C GLU A 62 4.14 -13.39 -1.53
N ALA A 63 4.54 -12.34 -0.80
CA ALA A 63 3.98 -12.04 0.52
C ALA A 63 2.46 -11.82 0.45
N GLY A 64 1.98 -11.06 -0.53
CA GLY A 64 0.54 -10.91 -0.77
C GLY A 64 -0.15 -12.25 -1.05
N LYS A 65 0.47 -13.12 -1.85
CA LYS A 65 -0.06 -14.45 -2.16
C LYS A 65 -0.17 -15.31 -0.90
N LYS A 66 0.82 -15.29 -0.02
CA LYS A 66 0.76 -16.05 1.24
C LYS A 66 -0.34 -15.58 2.17
N LEU A 67 -0.58 -14.26 2.26
CA LEU A 67 -1.73 -13.74 3.02
C LEU A 67 -3.07 -14.18 2.42
N MET A 68 -3.17 -14.28 1.10
CA MET A 68 -4.35 -14.82 0.43
C MET A 68 -4.54 -16.31 0.73
N ASP A 69 -3.47 -17.11 0.63
CA ASP A 69 -3.50 -18.57 0.84
C ASP A 69 -3.94 -18.93 2.28
N VAL A 70 -3.59 -18.11 3.27
CA VAL A 70 -4.04 -18.28 4.68
C VAL A 70 -5.36 -17.59 4.99
N GLY A 71 -6.02 -16.96 4.01
CA GLY A 71 -7.35 -16.36 4.12
C GLY A 71 -7.41 -15.00 4.81
N ILE A 72 -6.32 -14.23 4.85
CA ILE A 72 -6.31 -12.85 5.40
C ILE A 72 -6.82 -11.84 4.38
N ILE A 73 -6.49 -12.04 3.10
CA ILE A 73 -7.00 -11.22 2.00
C ILE A 73 -7.70 -12.09 0.96
N SER A 74 -8.65 -11.51 0.23
CA SER A 74 -9.34 -12.19 -0.89
C SER A 74 -8.48 -12.19 -2.16
N LYS A 75 -8.92 -12.92 -3.17
CA LYS A 75 -8.28 -12.92 -4.49
C LYS A 75 -8.32 -11.53 -5.15
N GLU A 76 -9.43 -10.82 -5.01
CA GLU A 76 -9.61 -9.47 -5.57
C GLU A 76 -8.68 -8.45 -4.88
N GLU A 77 -8.48 -8.61 -3.57
CA GLU A 77 -7.55 -7.81 -2.78
C GLU A 77 -6.10 -8.13 -3.12
N PHE A 78 -5.77 -9.40 -3.34
CA PHE A 78 -4.46 -9.82 -3.81
C PHE A 78 -4.12 -9.22 -5.18
N GLU A 79 -5.05 -9.25 -6.15
CA GLU A 79 -4.82 -8.62 -7.46
C GLU A 79 -4.68 -7.10 -7.35
N PHE A 80 -5.40 -6.46 -6.43
CA PHE A 80 -5.18 -5.05 -6.12
C PHE A 80 -3.80 -4.80 -5.52
N TYR A 81 -3.41 -5.56 -4.49
CA TYR A 81 -2.08 -5.47 -3.89
C TYR A 81 -0.97 -5.67 -4.93
N ARG A 82 -1.12 -6.63 -5.85
CA ARG A 82 -0.16 -6.87 -6.95
C ARG A 82 -0.01 -5.64 -7.84
N ARG A 83 -1.11 -4.93 -8.14
CA ARG A 83 -1.07 -3.66 -8.89
C ARG A 83 -0.36 -2.56 -8.10
N VAL A 84 -0.58 -2.47 -6.79
CA VAL A 84 0.11 -1.52 -5.90
C VAL A 84 1.62 -1.77 -5.88
N VAL A 85 2.05 -3.04 -5.77
CA VAL A 85 3.47 -3.42 -5.87
C VAL A 85 4.06 -3.01 -7.23
N GLY A 86 3.32 -3.25 -8.32
CA GLY A 86 3.72 -2.84 -9.67
C GLY A 86 3.91 -1.32 -9.78
N PHE A 87 2.93 -0.54 -9.31
CA PHE A 87 3.03 0.91 -9.27
C PHE A 87 4.26 1.38 -8.48
N ARG A 88 4.46 0.84 -7.27
CA ARG A 88 5.62 1.16 -6.42
C ARG A 88 6.94 0.86 -7.13
N ASN A 89 7.04 -0.25 -7.85
CA ASN A 89 8.26 -0.60 -8.60
C ASN A 89 8.53 0.39 -9.74
N ILE A 90 7.49 0.83 -10.45
CA ILE A 90 7.62 1.87 -11.49
C ILE A 90 8.06 3.19 -10.84
N ALA A 91 7.39 3.59 -9.75
CA ALA A 91 7.67 4.85 -9.05
C ALA A 91 9.13 4.98 -8.60
N VAL A 92 9.77 3.87 -8.23
CA VAL A 92 11.15 3.86 -7.72
C VAL A 92 12.18 3.53 -8.80
N HIS A 93 11.94 2.51 -9.63
CA HIS A 93 12.96 1.94 -10.53
C HIS A 93 12.79 2.35 -11.99
N ALA A 94 11.58 2.72 -12.40
CA ALA A 94 11.28 3.17 -13.76
C ALA A 94 10.60 4.56 -13.71
N TYR A 95 11.09 5.44 -12.85
CA TYR A 95 10.45 6.73 -12.58
C TYR A 95 10.29 7.59 -13.85
N ALA A 96 11.21 7.43 -14.82
CA ALA A 96 11.15 8.10 -16.12
C ALA A 96 9.96 7.65 -16.99
N SER A 97 9.33 6.52 -16.68
CA SER A 97 8.15 6.00 -17.38
C SER A 97 6.87 6.12 -16.55
N ILE A 98 6.86 6.90 -15.47
CA ILE A 98 5.62 7.17 -14.72
C ILE A 98 4.66 7.95 -15.62
N ASP A 99 3.45 7.40 -15.78
CA ASP A 99 2.35 8.11 -16.41
C ASP A 99 1.69 9.05 -15.38
N LEU A 100 1.90 10.35 -15.57
CA LEU A 100 1.39 11.38 -14.67
C LEU A 100 -0.13 11.56 -14.77
N GLU A 101 -0.77 11.16 -15.87
CA GLU A 101 -2.24 11.18 -15.99
C GLU A 101 -2.87 10.07 -15.16
N ILE A 102 -2.21 8.91 -15.05
CA ILE A 102 -2.62 7.85 -14.12
C ILE A 102 -2.52 8.35 -12.67
N VAL A 103 -1.44 9.05 -12.31
CA VAL A 103 -1.26 9.62 -10.96
C VAL A 103 -2.35 10.63 -10.66
N ARG A 104 -2.62 11.54 -11.61
CA ARG A 104 -3.71 12.53 -11.50
C ARG A 104 -5.03 11.83 -11.25
N ARG A 105 -5.37 10.80 -12.05
CA ARG A 105 -6.60 10.02 -11.90
C ARG A 105 -6.71 9.37 -10.51
N ILE A 106 -5.66 8.68 -10.06
CA ILE A 106 -5.65 7.99 -8.75
C ILE A 106 -5.98 8.98 -7.62
N ILE A 107 -5.44 10.19 -7.70
CA ILE A 107 -5.67 11.25 -6.69
C ILE A 107 -7.07 11.84 -6.82
N THR A 108 -7.48 12.24 -8.03
CA THR A 108 -8.79 12.90 -8.24
C THR A 108 -9.97 11.96 -8.01
N GLU A 109 -9.83 10.69 -8.36
CA GLU A 109 -10.85 9.65 -8.16
C GLU A 109 -10.74 8.97 -6.78
N ARG A 110 -9.79 9.41 -5.94
CA ARG A 110 -9.56 8.91 -4.58
C ARG A 110 -9.31 7.39 -4.51
N GLU A 111 -8.76 6.81 -5.58
CA GLU A 111 -8.41 5.38 -5.64
C GLU A 111 -7.38 4.98 -4.56
N PHE A 112 -6.60 5.96 -4.08
CA PHE A 112 -5.58 5.78 -3.03
C PHE A 112 -6.14 5.34 -1.68
N GLU A 113 -7.41 5.64 -1.36
CA GLU A 113 -8.03 5.24 -0.08
C GLU A 113 -8.05 3.72 0.09
N ARG A 114 -8.18 2.99 -1.03
CA ARG A 114 -8.24 1.52 -1.02
C ARG A 114 -6.96 0.90 -0.45
N VAL A 115 -5.81 1.56 -0.58
CA VAL A 115 -4.54 1.12 0.02
C VAL A 115 -4.65 1.12 1.55
N TYR A 116 -5.21 2.20 2.12
CA TYR A 116 -5.41 2.32 3.56
C TYR A 116 -6.43 1.31 4.09
N TYR A 117 -7.57 1.16 3.42
CA TYR A 117 -8.59 0.20 3.84
C TYR A 117 -8.09 -1.25 3.81
N LEU A 118 -7.31 -1.61 2.80
CA LEU A 118 -6.69 -2.94 2.75
C LEU A 118 -5.69 -3.13 3.90
N ALA A 119 -4.85 -2.13 4.19
CA ALA A 119 -3.92 -2.19 5.32
C ALA A 119 -4.64 -2.39 6.66
N LEU A 120 -5.69 -1.59 6.93
CA LEU A 120 -6.50 -1.73 8.15
C LEU A 120 -7.13 -3.11 8.27
N LYS A 121 -7.69 -3.64 7.16
CA LYS A 121 -8.27 -4.98 7.13
C LYS A 121 -7.23 -6.02 7.54
N ILE A 122 -6.04 -6.00 6.93
CA ILE A 122 -4.97 -6.96 7.21
C ILE A 122 -4.58 -6.93 8.68
N VAL A 123 -4.38 -5.73 9.24
CA VAL A 123 -4.03 -5.56 10.66
C VAL A 123 -5.14 -6.09 11.58
N ASN A 124 -6.40 -5.85 11.24
CA ASN A 124 -7.53 -6.38 12.01
C ASN A 124 -7.61 -7.91 11.95
N GLU A 125 -7.36 -8.52 10.79
CA GLU A 125 -7.32 -9.98 10.65
C GLU A 125 -6.14 -10.62 11.40
N LEU A 126 -4.98 -9.96 11.43
CA LEU A 126 -3.85 -10.40 12.25
C LEU A 126 -4.20 -10.37 13.74
N LYS A 127 -4.82 -9.28 14.22
CA LYS A 127 -5.29 -9.14 15.62
C LYS A 127 -6.30 -10.22 16.00
N LYS A 128 -7.26 -10.53 15.13
CA LYS A 128 -8.23 -11.63 15.35
C LYS A 128 -7.57 -13.00 15.52
N ARG A 129 -6.36 -13.18 14.96
CA ARG A 129 -5.56 -14.41 15.09
C ARG A 129 -4.61 -14.39 16.30
N GLY A 130 -4.72 -13.40 17.18
CA GLY A 130 -3.88 -13.28 18.38
C GLY A 130 -2.48 -12.74 18.11
N ILE A 131 -2.23 -12.18 16.92
CA ILE A 131 -0.99 -11.50 16.59
C ILE A 131 -1.17 -10.03 16.98
N ASP A 132 -0.43 -9.57 18.00
CA ASP A 132 -0.42 -8.16 18.39
C ASP A 132 0.65 -7.39 17.59
N PRO A 133 0.26 -6.53 16.62
CA PRO A 133 1.18 -5.95 15.63
C PRO A 133 2.08 -4.80 16.11
#